data_AF-A0A679JCB9-F1
#
_entry.id   AF-A0A679JCB9-F1
#
_cell.length_a   1.000
_cell.length_b   1.000
_cell.length_c   1.000
_cell.angle_alpha   90.00
_cell.angle_beta   90.00
_cell.angle_gamma   90.00
#
_symmetry.space_group_name_H-M   'P 1'
#
loop_
_entity.id
_entity.type
_entity.pdbx_description
1 polymer ?
#
loop_
_entity_poly.entity_id
_entity_poly.type
_entity_poly.pdbx_seq_one_letter_code
_entity_poly.pdbx_strand_id
1 'polypeptide(L)'
;MRQFFVLAVCFAVVGCVQPLNPDNSVTTTASSRHTSEQTYRNLLRVMKECYPDYLTIRSNYFPEAKEGEIEIFGGNEFGNIPVGTWAVKPAATGAVVTQVRSWRNSRLDAVLPQWIEGDATNCPYGSRSEPRPPGSELNQNNMPVR
;
A
#
# COMPACT_ATOMS: atom_id res chain seq x y z
N MET A 1 35.82 14.08 -37.57
CA MET A 1 36.14 14.33 -36.14
C MET A 1 34.96 13.83 -35.32
N ARG A 2 35.19 12.93 -34.37
CA ARG A 2 34.15 12.19 -33.65
C ARG A 2 34.16 12.70 -32.20
N GLN A 3 33.22 13.59 -31.85
CA GLN A 3 33.13 14.15 -30.50
C GLN A 3 32.22 13.26 -29.64
N PHE A 4 32.80 12.71 -28.57
CA PHE A 4 32.11 12.08 -27.47
C PHE A 4 31.54 13.15 -26.56
N PHE A 5 30.22 13.13 -26.31
CA PHE A 5 29.62 13.85 -25.19
C PHE A 5 29.05 12.82 -24.22
N VAL A 6 29.87 12.48 -23.23
CA VAL A 6 29.43 11.90 -21.97
C VAL A 6 29.00 13.06 -21.10
N LEU A 7 27.76 13.07 -20.61
CA LEU A 7 27.38 13.92 -19.49
C LEU A 7 26.38 13.16 -18.60
N ALA A 8 26.95 12.66 -17.51
CA ALA A 8 26.28 12.14 -16.34
C ALA A 8 25.45 13.25 -15.67
N VAL A 9 24.25 12.90 -15.20
CA VAL A 9 23.54 13.72 -14.21
C VAL A 9 22.89 12.81 -13.17
N CYS A 10 23.54 12.82 -12.00
CA CYS A 10 23.00 12.77 -10.65
C CYS A 10 21.89 11.75 -10.33
N PHE A 11 22.31 10.57 -9.85
CA PHE A 11 21.51 9.81 -8.89
C PHE A 11 21.41 10.63 -7.60
N ALA A 12 20.26 11.28 -7.40
CA ALA A 12 19.93 11.88 -6.13
C ALA A 12 19.93 10.78 -5.06
N VAL A 13 20.67 11.03 -3.99
CA VAL A 13 20.73 10.20 -2.78
C VAL A 13 19.35 10.27 -2.12
N VAL A 14 18.46 9.37 -2.52
CA VAL A 14 17.20 9.12 -1.82
C VAL A 14 17.57 8.25 -0.63
N GLY A 15 17.43 8.80 0.58
CA GLY A 15 17.58 8.02 1.81
C GLY A 15 16.70 6.77 1.72
N CYS A 16 17.33 5.61 1.73
CA CYS A 16 16.66 4.32 1.66
C CYS A 16 15.83 4.11 2.93
N VAL A 17 14.58 4.58 2.93
CA VAL A 17 13.52 3.84 3.62
C VAL A 17 13.56 2.49 2.94
N GLN A 18 13.97 1.42 3.64
CA GLN A 18 14.04 0.09 3.01
C GLN A 18 12.66 -0.22 2.42
N PRO A 19 12.50 -0.16 1.07
CA PRO A 19 11.23 -0.52 0.48
C PRO A 19 11.02 -2.00 0.77
N LEU A 20 9.77 -2.43 0.82
CA LEU A 20 9.38 -3.83 0.88
C LEU A 20 10.34 -4.65 0.00
N ASN A 21 11.10 -5.57 0.61
CA ASN A 21 12.11 -6.33 -0.11
C ASN A 21 11.42 -7.10 -1.25
N PRO A 22 11.79 -6.88 -2.53
CA PRO A 22 11.16 -7.55 -3.66
C PRO A 22 11.16 -9.08 -3.52
N ASP A 23 12.21 -9.64 -2.92
CA ASP A 23 12.39 -11.09 -2.73
C ASP A 23 11.35 -11.71 -1.78
N ASN A 24 10.76 -10.91 -0.88
CA ASN A 24 9.79 -11.34 0.12
C ASN A 24 8.47 -10.56 0.03
N SER A 25 8.20 -9.95 -1.12
CA SER A 25 6.98 -9.15 -1.34
C SER A 25 5.96 -9.90 -2.21
N VAL A 26 4.69 -9.60 -1.98
CA VAL A 26 3.58 -10.09 -2.80
C VAL A 26 3.00 -8.90 -3.55
N THR A 27 2.97 -9.00 -4.87
CA THR A 27 2.37 -8.00 -5.75
C THR A 27 0.99 -8.47 -6.22
N THR A 28 0.01 -7.57 -6.20
CA THR A 28 -1.35 -7.82 -6.70
C THR A 28 -1.81 -6.60 -7.49
N THR A 29 -2.46 -6.82 -8.62
CA THR A 29 -2.95 -5.76 -9.49
C THR A 29 -4.46 -5.90 -9.69
N ALA A 30 -5.19 -4.79 -9.65
CA ALA A 30 -6.60 -4.73 -9.92
C ALA A 30 -6.92 -3.48 -10.76
N SER A 31 -7.92 -3.59 -11.65
CA SER A 31 -8.37 -2.49 -12.51
C SER A 31 -9.71 -1.97 -12.03
N SER A 32 -9.89 -0.66 -12.11
CA SER A 32 -11.12 0.06 -11.78
C SER A 32 -11.68 0.75 -13.03
N ARG A 33 -13.00 0.76 -13.18
CA ARG A 33 -13.70 1.53 -14.23
C ARG A 33 -13.74 3.03 -13.94
N HIS A 34 -13.42 3.44 -12.71
CA HIS A 34 -13.42 4.83 -12.28
C HIS A 34 -12.12 5.56 -12.68
N THR A 35 -12.13 6.88 -12.60
CA THR A 35 -10.90 7.68 -12.75
C THR A 35 -9.89 7.31 -11.67
N SER A 36 -8.61 7.59 -11.89
CA SER A 36 -7.57 7.34 -10.88
C SER A 36 -7.81 8.13 -9.60
N GLU A 37 -8.34 9.36 -9.70
CA GLU A 37 -8.73 10.15 -8.53
C GLU A 37 -9.85 9.49 -7.72
N GLN A 38 -10.94 9.09 -8.38
CA GLN A 38 -12.07 8.45 -7.71
C GLN A 38 -11.66 7.09 -7.12
N THR A 39 -10.88 6.32 -7.85
CA THR A 39 -10.30 5.05 -7.39
C THR A 39 -9.42 5.24 -6.15
N TYR A 40 -8.54 6.25 -6.15
CA TYR A 40 -7.70 6.59 -5.00
C TYR A 40 -8.55 6.99 -3.79
N ARG A 41 -9.57 7.83 -3.98
CA ARG A 41 -10.48 8.25 -2.90
C ARG A 41 -11.26 7.07 -2.32
N ASN A 42 -11.77 6.18 -3.16
CA ASN A 42 -12.46 4.95 -2.74
C ASN A 42 -11.53 4.08 -1.90
N LEU A 43 -10.32 3.82 -2.41
CA LEU A 43 -9.33 2.99 -1.74
C LEU A 43 -8.91 3.58 -0.39
N LEU A 44 -8.60 4.89 -0.33
CA LEU A 44 -8.21 5.58 0.89
C LEU A 44 -9.33 5.56 1.94
N ARG A 45 -10.59 5.75 1.51
CA ARG A 45 -11.75 5.67 2.40
C ARG A 45 -11.82 4.30 3.07
N VAL A 46 -11.84 3.23 2.27
CA VAL A 46 -11.98 1.87 2.79
C VAL A 46 -10.77 1.45 3.62
N MET A 47 -9.55 1.88 3.26
CA MET A 47 -8.38 1.64 4.09
C MET A 47 -8.49 2.29 5.46
N LYS A 48 -8.94 3.55 5.53
CA LYS A 48 -9.17 4.24 6.80
C LYS A 48 -10.28 3.59 7.63
N GLU A 49 -11.19 2.84 7.01
CA GLU A 49 -12.28 2.12 7.69
C GLU A 49 -11.83 0.74 8.19
N CYS A 50 -11.06 0.02 7.36
CA CYS A 50 -10.75 -1.40 7.54
C CYS A 50 -9.35 -1.72 8.06
N TYR A 51 -8.43 -0.75 8.11
CA TYR A 51 -7.14 -0.95 8.75
C TYR A 51 -7.19 -0.54 10.22
N PRO A 52 -6.69 -1.38 11.15
CA PRO A 52 -6.72 -1.09 12.58
C PRO A 52 -5.86 0.14 12.95
N ASP A 53 -6.21 0.82 14.05
CA ASP A 53 -5.61 2.09 14.46
C ASP A 53 -4.12 2.04 14.82
N TYR A 54 -3.58 0.86 15.11
CA TYR A 54 -2.14 0.69 15.35
C TYR A 54 -1.30 0.71 14.06
N LEU A 55 -1.94 0.73 12.89
CA LEU A 55 -1.29 0.91 11.59
C LEU A 55 -1.41 2.36 11.15
N THR A 56 -0.27 2.93 10.75
CA THR A 56 -0.22 4.29 10.20
C THR A 56 -0.47 4.25 8.71
N ILE A 57 -1.39 5.10 8.22
CA ILE A 57 -1.68 5.27 6.80
C ILE A 57 -1.07 6.59 6.35
N ARG A 58 -0.15 6.54 5.39
CA ARG A 58 0.32 7.73 4.65
C ARG A 58 -0.27 7.67 3.25
N SER A 59 -0.71 8.82 2.75
CA SER A 59 -1.41 8.86 1.47
C SER A 59 -1.09 10.16 0.76
N ASN A 60 -0.74 10.08 -0.51
CA ASN A 60 -0.49 11.23 -1.35
C ASN A 60 -1.16 11.06 -2.72
N TYR A 61 -1.73 12.13 -3.25
CA TYR A 61 -2.28 12.17 -4.60
C TYR A 61 -1.60 13.29 -5.37
N PHE A 62 -1.17 13.01 -6.60
CA PHE A 62 -0.48 13.91 -7.50
C PHE A 62 -1.42 14.29 -8.65
N PRO A 63 -2.16 15.42 -8.56
CA PRO A 63 -3.20 15.76 -9.52
C PRO A 63 -2.70 15.91 -10.96
N GLU A 64 -1.47 16.40 -11.13
CA GLU A 64 -0.84 16.64 -12.43
C GLU A 64 -0.57 15.33 -13.16
N ALA A 65 -0.08 14.32 -12.44
CA ALA A 65 0.17 12.98 -12.96
C ALA A 65 -1.08 12.09 -12.97
N LYS A 66 -2.13 12.51 -12.23
CA LYS A 66 -3.31 11.70 -11.91
C LYS A 66 -2.94 10.38 -11.24
N GLU A 67 -1.88 10.38 -10.44
CA GLU A 67 -1.39 9.21 -9.72
C GLU A 67 -1.62 9.37 -8.22
N GLY A 68 -1.80 8.26 -7.51
CA GLY A 68 -1.92 8.24 -6.06
C GLY A 68 -1.07 7.13 -5.46
N GLU A 69 -0.61 7.37 -4.24
CA GLU A 69 0.15 6.41 -3.46
C GLU A 69 -0.42 6.35 -2.05
N ILE A 70 -0.63 5.13 -1.54
CA ILE A 70 -1.00 4.88 -0.15
C ILE A 70 0.00 3.89 0.42
N GLU A 71 0.60 4.24 1.54
CA GLU A 71 1.53 3.40 2.29
C GLU A 71 0.95 3.09 3.65
N ILE A 72 1.11 1.84 4.09
CA ILE A 72 0.73 1.39 5.41
C ILE A 72 2.00 1.00 6.16
N PHE A 73 2.12 1.47 7.40
CA PHE A 73 3.21 1.17 8.30
C PHE A 73 2.70 0.52 9.58
N GLY A 74 3.41 -0.50 10.07
CA GLY A 74 3.29 -0.97 11.45
C GLY A 74 4.29 -0.26 12.35
N GLY A 75 3.85 0.18 13.53
CA GLY A 75 4.75 0.73 14.55
C GLY A 75 5.29 -0.35 15.47
N ASN A 76 6.60 -0.30 15.77
CA ASN A 76 7.20 -0.98 16.91
C ASN A 76 8.11 -0.01 17.69
N GLU A 77 8.75 -0.50 18.76
CA GLU A 77 9.69 0.29 19.57
C GLU A 77 10.91 0.82 18.80
N PHE A 78 11.17 0.28 17.60
CA PHE A 78 12.31 0.63 16.75
C PHE A 78 11.95 1.51 15.55
N GLY A 79 10.66 1.80 15.32
CA GLY A 79 10.21 2.71 14.26
C GLY A 79 9.00 2.22 13.45
N ASN A 80 8.84 2.82 12.27
CA ASN A 80 7.77 2.49 11.32
C ASN A 80 8.29 1.46 10.30
N ILE A 81 7.66 0.29 10.26
CA ILE A 81 7.97 -0.77 9.30
C ILE A 81 6.95 -0.72 8.17
N PRO A 82 7.35 -0.56 6.89
CA PRO A 82 6.42 -0.60 5.78
C PRO A 82 5.82 -2.00 5.66
N VAL A 83 4.48 -2.08 5.63
CA VAL A 83 3.75 -3.34 5.50
C VAL A 83 3.04 -3.48 4.16
N GLY A 84 2.75 -2.36 3.49
CA GLY A 84 2.18 -2.37 2.16
C GLY A 84 2.20 -1.00 1.49
N THR A 85 2.22 -1.03 0.16
CA THR A 85 2.12 0.15 -0.71
C THR A 85 1.08 -0.12 -1.80
N TRP A 86 0.28 0.88 -2.11
CA TRP A 86 -0.73 0.87 -3.17
C TRP A 86 -0.51 2.05 -4.09
N ALA A 87 -0.13 1.77 -5.33
CA ALA A 87 0.01 2.77 -6.37
C ALA A 87 -1.25 2.75 -7.26
N VAL A 88 -1.89 3.90 -7.42
CA VAL A 88 -3.03 4.12 -8.31
C VAL A 88 -2.57 4.93 -9.52
N LYS A 89 -2.74 4.40 -10.72
CA LYS A 89 -2.33 5.05 -11.97
C LYS A 89 -3.49 5.14 -12.96
N PRO A 90 -3.54 6.18 -13.82
CA PRO A 90 -4.53 6.25 -14.88
C PRO A 90 -4.30 5.14 -15.90
N ALA A 91 -5.39 4.63 -16.49
CA ALA A 91 -5.36 3.63 -17.55
C ALA A 91 -6.31 4.03 -18.70
N ALA A 92 -6.21 3.34 -19.83
CA ALA A 92 -7.01 3.65 -21.02
C ALA A 92 -8.53 3.68 -20.74
N THR A 93 -9.00 2.82 -19.83
CA THR A 93 -10.42 2.69 -19.46
C THR A 93 -10.63 2.76 -17.94
N GLY A 94 -10.04 3.78 -17.29
CA GLY A 94 -10.21 4.03 -15.85
C GLY A 94 -8.88 4.13 -15.11
N ALA A 95 -8.64 3.22 -14.18
CA ALA A 95 -7.41 3.20 -13.36
C ALA A 95 -6.92 1.79 -13.08
N VAL A 96 -5.63 1.68 -12.79
CA VAL A 96 -5.00 0.44 -12.32
C VAL A 96 -4.42 0.71 -10.93
N VAL A 97 -4.64 -0.24 -10.03
CA VAL A 97 -4.05 -0.26 -8.69
C VAL A 97 -3.05 -1.40 -8.62
N THR A 98 -1.81 -1.07 -8.27
CA THR A 98 -0.76 -2.04 -7.96
C THR A 98 -0.50 -2.01 -6.46
N GLN A 99 -0.72 -3.14 -5.82
CA GLN A 99 -0.45 -3.37 -4.42
C GLN A 99 0.84 -4.18 -4.27
N VAL A 100 1.69 -3.78 -3.34
CA VAL A 100 2.88 -4.52 -2.90
C VAL A 100 2.81 -4.67 -1.38
N ARG A 101 3.00 -5.88 -0.83
CA ARG A 101 2.94 -6.14 0.62
C ARG A 101 4.03 -7.10 1.06
N SER A 102 4.38 -7.10 2.34
CA SER A 102 5.36 -8.04 2.93
C SER A 102 4.81 -9.44 3.21
N TRP A 103 3.49 -9.66 3.06
CA TRP A 103 2.88 -10.99 3.17
C TRP A 103 1.65 -11.14 2.27
N ARG A 104 1.29 -12.40 1.99
CA ARG A 104 0.06 -12.76 1.26
C ARG A 104 -1.14 -12.72 2.20
N ASN A 105 -2.23 -12.09 1.76
CA ASN A 105 -3.52 -12.15 2.43
C ASN A 105 -4.62 -12.37 1.39
N SER A 106 -5.09 -13.60 1.25
CA SER A 106 -6.10 -13.98 0.24
C SER A 106 -7.44 -13.27 0.44
N ARG A 107 -7.79 -12.89 1.67
CA ARG A 107 -9.01 -12.12 1.94
C ARG A 107 -8.89 -10.70 1.40
N LEU A 108 -7.72 -10.08 1.57
CA LEU A 108 -7.45 -8.75 1.02
C LEU A 108 -7.39 -8.78 -0.51
N ASP A 109 -6.79 -9.82 -1.10
CA ASP A 109 -6.72 -9.99 -2.55
C ASP A 109 -8.13 -10.15 -3.17
N ALA A 110 -9.03 -10.85 -2.47
CA ALA A 110 -10.40 -11.05 -2.92
C ALA A 110 -11.27 -9.78 -2.87
N VAL A 111 -11.03 -8.88 -1.91
CA VAL A 111 -11.84 -7.66 -1.74
C VAL A 111 -11.27 -6.44 -2.48
N LEU A 112 -9.99 -6.46 -2.88
CA LEU A 112 -9.34 -5.32 -3.54
C LEU A 112 -10.13 -4.79 -4.75
N PRO A 113 -10.66 -5.61 -5.68
CA PRO A 113 -11.46 -5.12 -6.79
C PRO A 113 -12.71 -4.34 -6.34
N GLN A 114 -13.37 -4.78 -5.27
CA GLN A 114 -14.56 -4.12 -4.75
C GLN A 114 -14.21 -2.83 -3.98
N TRP A 115 -13.06 -2.80 -3.31
CA TRP A 115 -12.55 -1.61 -2.63
C TRP A 115 -12.27 -0.46 -3.60
N ILE A 116 -11.62 -0.77 -4.74
CA ILE A 116 -11.23 0.25 -5.73
C ILE A 116 -12.45 0.78 -6.51
N GLU A 117 -13.48 -0.04 -6.67
CA GLU A 117 -14.79 0.35 -7.22
C GLU A 117 -15.63 1.16 -6.22
N GLY A 118 -15.32 1.07 -4.92
CA GLY A 118 -16.08 1.73 -3.86
C GLY A 118 -17.33 0.95 -3.42
N ASP A 119 -17.49 -0.29 -3.91
CA ASP A 119 -18.67 -1.15 -3.71
C ASP A 119 -18.60 -1.98 -2.41
N ALA A 120 -17.41 -2.13 -1.81
CA ALA A 120 -17.23 -2.95 -0.61
C ALA A 120 -17.10 -2.15 0.69
N THR A 121 -17.74 -2.68 1.73
CA THR A 121 -17.56 -2.34 3.16
C THR A 121 -16.90 -3.49 3.96
N ASN A 122 -16.59 -4.61 3.30
CA ASN A 122 -15.99 -5.77 3.97
C ASN A 122 -14.53 -5.48 4.36
N CYS A 123 -14.25 -5.59 5.66
CA CYS A 123 -12.92 -5.37 6.22
C CYS A 123 -12.21 -6.71 6.49
N PRO A 124 -11.18 -7.10 5.70
CA PRO A 124 -10.51 -8.39 5.84
C PRO A 124 -9.71 -8.53 7.14
N TYR A 125 -9.46 -7.41 7.83
CA TYR A 125 -8.81 -7.32 9.13
C TYR A 125 -9.78 -7.02 10.29
N GLY A 126 -11.09 -6.97 10.03
CA GLY A 126 -12.09 -6.39 10.95
C GLY A 126 -12.25 -4.89 10.74
N SER A 127 -13.38 -4.32 11.15
CA SER A 127 -13.57 -2.86 11.13
C SER A 127 -12.80 -2.20 12.27
N ARG A 128 -12.43 -0.92 12.12
CA ARG A 128 -11.86 -0.13 13.25
C ARG A 128 -12.77 -0.11 14.48
N SER A 129 -14.07 -0.31 14.30
CA SER A 129 -15.10 -0.26 15.34
C SER A 129 -15.27 -1.57 16.10
N GLU A 130 -14.74 -2.69 15.59
CA GLU A 130 -14.87 -3.98 16.25
C GLU A 130 -13.83 -4.15 17.36
N PRO A 131 -14.23 -4.56 18.57
CA PRO A 131 -13.29 -4.97 19.60
C PRO A 131 -12.37 -6.06 19.04
N ARG A 132 -11.06 -5.99 19.33
CA ARG A 132 -10.11 -7.04 18.97
C ARG A 132 -10.71 -8.41 19.33
N PRO A 133 -10.70 -9.40 18.42
CA PRO A 133 -11.02 -10.77 18.79
C PRO A 133 -10.08 -11.17 19.95
N PRO A 134 -10.60 -11.71 21.06
CA PRO A 134 -9.73 -12.22 22.12
C PRO A 134 -8.77 -13.25 21.53
N GLY A 135 -7.46 -13.07 21.75
CA GLY A 135 -6.39 -13.88 21.16
C GLY A 135 -5.77 -13.36 19.86
N SER A 136 -6.18 -12.18 19.36
CA SER A 136 -5.52 -11.51 18.22
C SER A 136 -4.29 -10.68 18.63
N GLU A 137 -3.74 -10.92 19.83
CA GLU A 137 -2.40 -10.45 20.17
C GLU A 137 -1.46 -11.12 19.16
N LEU A 138 -0.95 -10.33 18.21
CA LEU A 138 0.24 -10.71 17.46
C LEU A 138 1.19 -11.30 18.49
N ASN A 139 1.55 -12.57 18.32
CA ASN A 139 2.44 -13.29 19.21
C ASN A 139 3.78 -12.54 19.30
N GLN A 140 3.85 -11.57 20.20
CA GLN A 140 5.05 -10.81 20.54
C GLN A 140 6.08 -11.73 21.24
N ASN A 141 5.70 -12.96 21.57
CA ASN A 141 6.53 -13.95 22.26
C ASN A 141 7.23 -14.94 21.32
N ASN A 142 7.10 -14.81 19.99
CA ASN A 142 7.83 -15.65 19.02
C ASN A 142 9.10 -15.00 18.45
N MET A 143 9.63 -13.95 19.09
CA MET A 143 11.03 -13.59 18.86
C MET A 143 11.93 -14.60 19.59
N PRO A 144 12.85 -15.30 18.90
CA PRO A 144 13.85 -16.10 19.59
C PRO A 144 14.72 -15.14 20.41
N VAL A 145 14.63 -15.24 21.73
CA VAL A 145 15.54 -14.59 22.66
C VAL A 145 16.93 -15.21 22.42
N ARG A 146 17.90 -14.37 22.06
CA ARG A 146 19.33 -14.67 22.19
C ARG A 146 19.94 -13.77 23.24
#